data_AF-A0A1B9M8L3-F1
#
_entry.id   AF-A0A1B9M8L3-F1
#
_cell.length_a   1.000
_cell.length_b   1.000
_cell.length_c   1.000
_cell.angle_alpha   90.00
_cell.angle_beta   90.00
_cell.angle_gamma   90.00
#
_symmetry.space_group_name_H-M   'P 1'
#
loop_
_entity.id
_entity.type
_entity.pdbx_description
1 polymer ?
#
loop_
_entity_poly.entity_id
_entity_poly.type
_entity_poly.pdbx_seq_one_letter_code
_entity_poly.pdbx_strand_id
1 'polypeptide(L)'
;MKKLAIIINSPPHGNAKGREALDIALATSAINHVSVFFVDDGVFHLLPNQQPDRILMRDYIATLNMLELYDIDDVYVCESSLKSRSLIQISRNIPSKVINTQLLNQLLTTKDVILRF
;
A
#
# COMPACT_ATOMS: atom_id res chain seq x y z
N MET A 1 12.12 18.93 1.18
CA MET A 1 11.34 17.76 0.74
C MET A 1 10.58 17.22 1.93
N LYS A 2 9.31 16.82 1.78
CA LYS A 2 8.50 16.30 2.90
C LYS A 2 8.55 14.76 2.92
N LYS A 3 8.36 14.18 4.10
CA LYS A 3 8.12 12.75 4.31
C LYS A 3 6.62 12.50 4.28
N LEU A 4 6.14 11.92 3.19
CA LEU A 4 4.73 11.63 2.94
C LEU A 4 4.42 10.16 3.25
N ALA A 5 3.40 9.91 4.07
CA ALA A 5 2.83 8.59 4.22
C ALA A 5 1.51 8.48 3.44
N ILE A 6 1.43 7.45 2.60
CA ILE A 6 0.21 7.02 1.94
C ILE A 6 -0.29 5.78 2.67
N ILE A 7 -1.43 5.89 3.34
CA ILE A 7 -2.10 4.77 4.03
C ILE A 7 -3.23 4.28 3.15
N ILE A 8 -3.15 3.02 2.73
CA ILE A 8 -4.22 2.31 2.02
C ILE A 8 -4.90 1.40 3.04
N ASN A 9 -6.18 1.65 3.34
CA ASN A 9 -6.93 0.90 4.36
C ASN A 9 -8.22 0.22 3.86
N SER A 10 -8.60 0.47 2.62
CA SER A 10 -9.76 -0.15 1.96
C SER A 10 -9.31 -1.35 1.10
N PRO A 11 -10.18 -2.34 0.82
CA PRO A 11 -9.85 -3.43 -0.10
C PRO A 11 -9.72 -2.92 -1.54
N PRO A 12 -9.00 -3.65 -2.42
CA PRO A 12 -8.96 -3.30 -3.84
C PRO A 12 -10.32 -3.53 -4.50
N HIS A 13 -10.51 -2.88 -5.66
CA HIS A 13 -11.66 -3.03 -6.57
C HIS A 13 -13.04 -2.56 -6.09
N GLY A 14 -13.31 -2.54 -4.78
CA GLY A 14 -14.61 -2.10 -4.25
C GLY A 14 -14.87 -0.60 -4.43
N ASN A 15 -13.81 0.19 -4.61
CA ASN A 15 -13.84 1.61 -4.94
C ASN A 15 -12.51 2.03 -5.60
N ALA A 16 -12.41 3.29 -6.04
CA ALA A 16 -11.23 3.81 -6.71
C ALA A 16 -10.08 4.23 -5.77
N LYS A 17 -10.26 4.17 -4.44
CA LYS A 17 -9.32 4.79 -3.50
C LYS A 17 -7.93 4.16 -3.52
N GLY A 18 -7.83 2.83 -3.64
CA GLY A 18 -6.54 2.16 -3.75
C GLY A 18 -5.76 2.58 -5.01
N ARG A 19 -6.49 2.77 -6.12
CA ARG A 19 -5.91 3.29 -7.38
C ARG A 19 -5.45 4.73 -7.22
N GLU A 20 -6.29 5.59 -6.64
CA GLU A 20 -5.96 7.00 -6.42
C GLU A 20 -4.77 7.17 -5.45
N ALA A 21 -4.68 6.33 -4.41
CA ALA A 21 -3.55 6.30 -3.50
C ALA A 21 -2.25 5.98 -4.24
N LEU A 22 -2.28 4.98 -5.15
CA LEU A 22 -1.13 4.62 -5.98
C LEU A 22 -0.76 5.76 -6.95
N ASP A 23 -1.73 6.35 -7.64
CA ASP A 23 -1.50 7.46 -8.56
C ASP A 23 -0.84 8.65 -7.83
N ILE A 24 -1.29 8.95 -6.60
CA ILE A 24 -0.69 10.01 -5.76
C ILE A 24 0.72 9.62 -5.27
N ALA A 25 0.93 8.37 -4.86
CA ALA A 25 2.25 7.89 -4.44
C ALA A 25 3.29 8.09 -5.55
N LEU A 26 2.96 7.66 -6.78
CA LEU A 26 3.82 7.78 -7.95
C LEU A 26 4.03 9.23 -8.38
N ALA A 27 2.97 10.06 -8.37
CA ALA A 27 3.08 11.45 -8.77
C ALA A 27 3.90 12.30 -7.79
N THR A 28 3.84 11.97 -6.49
CA THR A 28 4.51 12.74 -5.44
C THR A 28 5.93 12.27 -5.13
N SER A 29 6.31 11.05 -5.50
CA SER A 29 7.67 10.52 -5.26
C SER A 29 8.75 11.30 -6.00
N ALA A 30 8.41 11.98 -7.10
CA ALA A 30 9.34 12.83 -7.82
C ALA A 30 9.89 14.02 -7.00
N ILE A 31 9.19 14.43 -5.92
CA ILE A 31 9.54 15.61 -5.12
C ILE A 31 9.52 15.39 -3.60
N ASN A 32 8.99 14.26 -3.13
CA ASN A 32 8.84 13.92 -1.71
C ASN A 32 9.35 12.51 -1.43
N HIS A 33 9.73 12.26 -0.18
CA HIS A 33 10.02 10.91 0.29
C HIS A 33 8.70 10.22 0.63
N VAL A 34 8.30 9.26 -0.19
CA VAL A 34 7.02 8.57 -0.06
C VAL A 34 7.22 7.23 0.66
N SER A 35 6.33 6.94 1.59
CA SER A 35 6.19 5.63 2.21
C SER A 35 4.76 5.16 2.07
N VAL A 36 4.57 3.89 1.71
CA VAL A 36 3.24 3.29 1.49
C VAL A 36 2.96 2.29 2.60
N PHE A 37 1.78 2.38 3.21
CA PHE A 37 1.35 1.53 4.31
C PHE A 37 0.05 0.82 3.94
N PHE A 38 0.08 -0.50 3.91
CA PHE A 38 -1.11 -1.34 3.79
C PHE A 38 -1.60 -1.75 5.18
N VAL A 39 -2.76 -1.25 5.57
CA VAL A 39 -3.38 -1.45 6.89
C VAL A 39 -4.82 -1.94 6.68
N ASP A 40 -5.42 -2.56 7.69
CA ASP A 40 -6.80 -3.05 7.64
C ASP A 40 -7.09 -3.89 6.38
N ASP A 41 -8.11 -3.54 5.59
CA ASP A 41 -8.45 -4.24 4.35
C ASP A 41 -7.50 -3.88 3.19
N GLY A 42 -6.65 -2.86 3.37
CA GLY A 42 -5.61 -2.49 2.41
C GLY A 42 -4.69 -3.64 2.07
N VAL A 43 -4.45 -4.57 3.00
CA VAL A 43 -3.58 -5.74 2.79
C VAL A 43 -4.04 -6.65 1.65
N PHE A 44 -5.32 -6.60 1.25
CA PHE A 44 -5.83 -7.38 0.11
C PHE A 44 -5.23 -6.94 -1.23
N HIS A 45 -4.69 -5.73 -1.34
CA HIS A 45 -3.96 -5.29 -2.53
C HIS A 45 -2.73 -6.15 -2.83
N LEU A 46 -2.18 -6.80 -1.81
CA LEU A 46 -0.93 -7.56 -1.91
C LEU A 46 -1.13 -9.00 -2.39
N LEU A 47 -2.39 -9.43 -2.55
CA LEU A 47 -2.68 -10.78 -3.02
C LEU A 47 -2.29 -10.95 -4.49
N PRO A 48 -1.69 -12.09 -4.87
CA PRO A 48 -1.31 -12.38 -6.24
C PRO A 48 -2.52 -12.80 -7.08
N ASN A 49 -2.37 -12.77 -8.41
CA ASN A 49 -3.32 -13.33 -9.38
C ASN A 49 -4.74 -12.73 -9.30
N GLN A 50 -4.86 -11.45 -8.98
CA GLN A 50 -6.15 -10.74 -9.01
C GLN A 50 -6.61 -10.56 -10.46
N GLN A 51 -7.91 -10.72 -10.72
CA GLN A 51 -8.53 -10.64 -12.05
C GLN A 51 -9.69 -9.63 -12.05
N PRO A 52 -9.39 -8.32 -11.92
CA PRO A 52 -10.42 -7.28 -11.85
C PRO A 52 -11.17 -7.04 -13.16
N ASP A 53 -10.64 -7.52 -14.28
CA ASP A 53 -11.32 -7.55 -15.57
C ASP A 53 -12.66 -8.30 -15.53
N ARG A 54 -12.76 -9.34 -14.67
CA ARG A 54 -14.02 -10.09 -14.46
C ARG A 54 -15.16 -9.25 -13.88
N ILE A 55 -14.84 -8.11 -13.28
CA ILE A 55 -15.79 -7.15 -12.72
C ILE A 55 -15.71 -5.80 -13.45
N LEU A 56 -15.17 -5.77 -14.67
CA LEU A 56 -15.04 -4.58 -15.51
C LEU A 56 -14.19 -3.45 -14.89
N MET A 57 -13.32 -3.79 -13.93
CA MET A 57 -12.42 -2.85 -13.27
C MET A 57 -11.04 -2.85 -13.92
N ARG A 58 -10.40 -1.69 -13.96
CA ARG A 58 -9.00 -1.56 -14.38
C ARG A 58 -8.11 -2.35 -13.44
N ASP A 59 -7.21 -3.16 -14.00
CA ASP A 59 -6.15 -3.81 -13.22
C ASP A 59 -5.05 -2.83 -12.85
N TYR A 60 -5.22 -2.16 -11.71
CA TYR A 60 -4.18 -1.31 -11.12
C TYR A 60 -3.28 -2.07 -10.14
N ILE A 61 -3.56 -3.34 -9.86
CA ILE A 61 -2.75 -4.17 -8.96
C ILE A 61 -1.41 -4.45 -9.63
N ALA A 62 -1.42 -4.72 -10.94
CA ALA A 62 -0.19 -4.83 -11.73
C ALA A 62 0.71 -3.58 -11.65
N THR A 63 0.10 -2.39 -11.52
CA THR A 63 0.81 -1.10 -11.40
C THR A 63 1.53 -0.94 -10.05
N LEU A 64 1.21 -1.73 -9.02
CA LEU A 64 1.92 -1.66 -7.73
C LEU A 64 3.43 -1.96 -7.88
N ASN A 65 3.82 -2.73 -8.91
CA ASN A 65 5.23 -2.97 -9.24
C ASN A 65 5.99 -1.69 -9.62
N MET A 66 5.29 -0.62 -10.03
CA MET A 66 5.92 0.67 -10.31
C MET A 66 6.48 1.34 -9.05
N LEU A 67 6.05 0.94 -7.84
CA LEU A 67 6.59 1.52 -6.61
C LEU A 67 8.12 1.36 -6.54
N GLU A 68 8.64 0.18 -6.85
CA GLU A 68 10.08 -0.10 -6.88
C GLU A 68 10.78 0.69 -7.99
N LEU A 69 10.17 0.79 -9.18
CA LEU A 69 10.73 1.55 -10.31
C LEU A 69 10.79 3.07 -10.07
N TYR A 70 10.04 3.56 -9.09
CA TYR A 70 10.00 4.97 -8.70
C TYR A 70 10.75 5.21 -7.37
N ASP A 71 11.64 4.31 -6.98
CA ASP A 71 12.44 4.35 -5.74
C ASP A 71 11.60 4.46 -4.45
N ILE A 72 10.39 3.91 -4.46
CA ILE A 72 9.50 3.84 -3.29
C ILE A 72 9.73 2.50 -2.57
N ASP A 73 10.84 2.41 -1.84
CA ASP A 73 11.25 1.19 -1.09
C ASP A 73 10.60 1.05 0.30
N ASP A 74 10.01 2.15 0.77
CA ASP A 74 9.36 2.25 2.07
C ASP A 74 7.90 1.73 1.99
N VAL A 75 7.76 0.45 1.62
CA VAL A 75 6.49 -0.25 1.54
C VAL A 75 6.31 -1.15 2.74
N TYR A 76 5.28 -0.85 3.54
CA TYR A 76 5.03 -1.48 4.83
C TYR A 76 3.65 -2.14 4.88
N VAL A 77 3.55 -3.26 5.61
CA VAL A 77 2.32 -4.03 5.78
C VAL A 77 2.06 -4.26 7.26
N CYS A 78 0.86 -3.95 7.73
CA CYS A 78 0.47 -4.15 9.11
C CYS A 78 0.32 -5.65 9.43
N GLU A 79 1.15 -6.15 10.36
CA GLU A 79 1.15 -7.55 10.77
C GLU A 79 -0.19 -7.99 11.37
N SER A 80 -0.80 -7.16 12.21
CA SER A 80 -2.10 -7.48 12.83
C SER A 80 -3.22 -7.58 11.80
N SER A 81 -3.21 -6.72 10.77
CA SER A 81 -4.17 -6.75 9.67
C SER A 81 -4.03 -7.99 8.79
N LEU A 82 -2.79 -8.47 8.57
CA LEU A 82 -2.55 -9.76 7.91
C LEU A 82 -3.05 -10.93 8.75
N LYS A 83 -2.75 -10.93 10.06
CA LYS A 83 -3.17 -12.00 10.99
C LYS A 83 -4.69 -12.12 11.08
N SER A 84 -5.41 -10.99 11.21
CA SER A 84 -6.87 -11.00 11.33
C SER A 84 -7.58 -11.49 10.07
N ARG A 85 -6.92 -11.45 8.92
CA ARG A 85 -7.43 -11.93 7.61
C ARG A 85 -6.80 -13.25 7.17
N SER A 86 -6.00 -13.88 8.02
CA SER A 86 -5.29 -15.14 7.73
C SER A 86 -4.36 -15.07 6.50
N LEU A 87 -3.77 -13.90 6.21
CA LEU A 87 -2.93 -13.66 5.04
C LEU A 87 -1.42 -13.69 5.33
N ILE A 88 -1.01 -13.95 6.57
CA ILE A 88 0.40 -13.79 7.00
C ILE A 88 1.38 -14.69 6.22
N GLN A 89 0.94 -15.89 5.82
CA GLN A 89 1.73 -16.87 5.06
C GLN A 89 1.53 -16.76 3.55
N ILE A 90 0.66 -15.86 3.07
CA ILE A 90 0.37 -15.74 1.65
C ILE A 90 1.49 -14.94 0.97
N SER A 91 1.94 -15.44 -0.17
CA SER A 91 2.91 -14.74 -1.02
C SER A 91 2.36 -13.40 -1.47
N ARG A 92 3.19 -12.36 -1.45
CA ARG A 92 2.79 -11.00 -1.83
C ARG A 92 3.22 -10.71 -3.27
N ASN A 93 2.44 -9.90 -3.97
CA ASN A 93 2.72 -9.50 -5.37
C ASN A 93 3.86 -8.47 -5.50
N ILE A 94 4.18 -7.73 -4.43
CA ILE A 94 5.29 -6.76 -4.40
C ILE A 94 6.17 -6.94 -3.16
N PRO A 95 7.46 -6.55 -3.23
CA PRO A 95 8.32 -6.45 -2.05
C PRO A 95 7.70 -5.53 -1.00
N SER A 96 7.60 -6.01 0.23
CA SER A 96 7.01 -5.23 1.32
C SER A 96 7.42 -5.76 2.69
N LYS A 97 7.60 -4.83 3.63
CA LYS A 97 8.09 -5.11 4.99
C LYS A 97 6.91 -5.28 5.94
N VAL A 98 6.75 -6.48 6.50
CA VAL A 98 5.74 -6.71 7.55
C VAL A 98 6.22 -6.06 8.84
N ILE A 99 5.38 -5.20 9.42
CA ILE A 99 5.69 -4.45 10.64
C ILE A 99 4.59 -4.59 11.68
N ASN A 100 4.98 -4.63 12.96
CA ASN A 100 4.02 -4.65 14.05
C ASN A 100 3.42 -3.25 14.31
N THR A 101 2.39 -3.19 15.14
CA THR A 101 1.68 -1.94 15.47
C THR A 101 2.60 -0.88 16.10
N GLN A 102 3.57 -1.30 16.90
CA GLN A 102 4.51 -0.37 17.55
C GLN A 102 5.38 0.34 16.50
N LEU A 103 5.99 -0.41 15.59
CA LEU A 103 6.82 0.14 14.52
C LEU A 103 6.00 0.97 13.53
N LEU A 104 4.76 0.56 13.23
CA LEU A 104 3.83 1.36 12.42
C LEU A 104 3.62 2.75 13.02
N ASN A 105 3.28 2.83 14.31
CA ASN A 105 3.07 4.10 15.01
C ASN A 105 4.35 4.97 15.04
N GLN A 106 5.50 4.34 15.29
CA GLN A 106 6.79 5.04 15.27
C GLN A 106 7.06 5.64 13.88
N LEU A 107 6.91 4.84 12.82
CA LEU A 107 7.12 5.30 11.44
C LEU A 107 6.18 6.44 11.07
N LEU A 108 4.89 6.33 11.36
CA LEU A 108 3.90 7.38 11.08
C LEU A 108 4.19 8.70 11.82
N THR A 109 4.70 8.64 13.05
CA THR A 109 5.07 9.83 13.83
C THR A 109 6.22 10.61 13.18
N THR A 110 7.05 9.96 12.37
CA THR A 110 8.16 10.63 11.65
C THR A 110 7.74 11.33 10.35
N LYS A 111 6.46 11.25 9.97
CA LYS A 111 5.95 11.74 8.68
C LYS A 111 5.41 13.15 8.84
N ASP A 112 5.72 14.01 7.87
CA ASP A 112 5.26 15.40 7.85
C ASP A 112 3.80 15.49 7.39
N VAL A 113 3.38 14.56 6.52
CA VAL A 113 2.03 14.50 5.94
C VAL A 113 1.58 13.05 5.89
N ILE A 114 0.33 12.82 6.25
CA ILE A 114 -0.33 11.51 6.16
C ILE A 114 -1.59 11.68 5.31
N LEU A 115 -1.68 10.90 4.23
CA LEU A 115 -2.87 10.80 3.39
C LEU A 115 -3.43 9.39 3.52
N ARG A 116 -4.73 9.26 3.79
CA ARG A 116 -5.40 7.98 3.99
C ARG A 116 -6.49 7.77 2.95
N PHE A 117 -6.52 6.56 2.39
CA PHE A 117 -7.42 6.11 1.34
C PHE A 117 -8.20 4.86 1.77
#